data_AF-A0A1S6JEZ7-F1
#
_entry.id   AF-A0A1S6JEZ7-F1
#
_cell.length_a   1.000
_cell.length_b   1.000
_cell.length_c   1.000
_cell.angle_alpha   90.00
_cell.angle_beta   90.00
_cell.angle_gamma   90.00
#
_symmetry.space_group_name_H-M   'P 1'
#
loop_
_entity.id
_entity.type
_entity.pdbx_description
1 polymer ?
#
loop_
_entity_poly.entity_id
_entity_poly.type
_entity_poly.pdbx_seq_one_letter_code
_entity_poly.pdbx_strand_id
1 'polypeptide(L)'
;MTLTRPPSRAADTGRHPRPAGTGRTVAVLVLVVLAALIPLLGPSPALHGTGEAEAPGTGGIALLRAVLFAALSVPVGELFVNRLARSLPGAPPDRPRDWSPYAAAAGFVAALGLASVVATGNLVPDSVADIDVGGLYESRDGKLALLEVNGFLAAGLCATSRRPGLQILPLGAVIVAEALRAHPTTEYSPLIGSGLTLVHLTCASLWVGGLLYALRTLRRWRGTEAGPALLGLYARVAAVLLAAVTATGVCSSLRRMPAGTILDQLTDTAYGRVLLAKVILVAAVAALALWARVRLSRAADPLTACPPARAEVVSLGVVVAVSGLLTALPVPIRW
;
A
#
# COMPACT_ATOMS: atom_id res chain seq x y z
N MET A 1 -58.26 32.50 45.30
CA MET A 1 -57.31 33.51 44.77
C MET A 1 -55.96 32.84 44.59
N THR A 2 -55.55 32.73 43.32
CA THR A 2 -54.20 32.59 42.74
C THR A 2 -53.01 32.13 43.59
N LEU A 3 -52.42 31.00 43.20
CA LEU A 3 -50.99 30.69 43.37
C LEU A 3 -50.43 30.01 42.10
N THR A 4 -49.80 30.85 41.28
CA THR A 4 -48.66 30.65 40.36
C THR A 4 -48.25 29.22 39.96
N ARG A 5 -48.42 28.94 38.66
CA ARG A 5 -47.83 27.82 37.91
C ARG A 5 -46.40 28.19 37.47
N PRO A 6 -45.35 27.40 37.73
CA PRO A 6 -44.05 27.62 37.11
C PRO A 6 -44.05 27.08 35.67
N PRO A 7 -43.33 27.72 34.72
CA PRO A 7 -43.33 27.33 33.33
C PRO A 7 -42.56 26.02 33.12
N SER A 8 -43.11 25.15 32.27
CA SER A 8 -42.45 23.96 31.77
C SER A 8 -41.16 24.34 31.03
N ARG A 9 -40.02 23.94 31.60
CA ARG A 9 -38.71 23.99 30.95
C ARG A 9 -38.75 23.04 29.76
N ALA A 10 -39.01 23.58 28.58
CA ALA A 10 -38.81 22.88 27.32
C ALA A 10 -37.33 22.46 27.26
N ALA A 11 -37.09 21.15 27.28
CA ALA A 11 -35.80 20.59 26.94
C ALA A 11 -35.60 20.86 25.45
N ASP A 12 -34.89 21.95 25.16
CA ASP A 12 -34.40 22.24 23.82
C ASP A 12 -33.35 21.17 23.50
N THR A 13 -33.80 20.09 22.87
CA THR A 13 -32.92 19.06 22.34
C THR A 13 -32.17 19.70 21.19
N GLY A 14 -31.03 20.30 21.51
CA GLY A 14 -30.03 20.76 20.56
C GLY A 14 -29.67 19.59 19.64
N ARG A 15 -30.34 19.52 18.50
CA ARG A 15 -30.01 18.62 17.41
C ARG A 15 -28.67 19.10 16.87
N HIS A 16 -27.58 18.56 17.42
CA HIS A 16 -26.25 18.76 16.88
C HIS A 16 -26.30 18.49 15.37
N PRO A 17 -25.94 19.48 14.52
CA PRO A 17 -25.86 19.24 13.09
C PRO A 17 -24.79 18.18 12.87
N ARG A 18 -25.20 17.02 12.37
CA ARG A 18 -24.25 15.98 11.92
C ARG A 18 -23.34 16.62 10.86
N PRO A 19 -22.01 16.62 11.03
CA PRO A 19 -21.13 17.19 10.02
C PRO A 19 -21.32 16.43 8.70
N ALA A 20 -21.54 17.20 7.63
CA ALA A 20 -21.94 16.75 6.30
C ALA A 20 -21.06 15.61 5.75
N GLY A 21 -21.69 14.52 5.31
CA GLY A 21 -21.01 13.38 4.66
C GLY A 21 -20.26 13.79 3.39
N THR A 22 -20.72 14.85 2.71
CA THR A 22 -20.14 15.40 1.48
C THR A 22 -18.66 15.76 1.63
N GLY A 23 -18.26 16.38 2.74
CA GLY A 23 -16.85 16.76 2.95
C GLY A 23 -15.91 15.57 3.07
N ARG A 24 -16.37 14.43 3.62
CA ARG A 24 -15.57 13.20 3.68
C ARG A 24 -15.45 12.54 2.32
N THR A 25 -16.53 12.50 1.56
CA THR A 25 -16.52 11.91 0.20
C THR A 25 -15.58 12.70 -0.70
N VAL A 26 -15.65 14.03 -0.69
CA VAL A 26 -14.74 14.90 -1.46
C VAL A 26 -13.29 14.68 -1.04
N ALA A 27 -13.00 14.64 0.27
CA ALA A 27 -11.62 14.40 0.73
C ALA A 27 -11.08 13.02 0.29
N VAL A 28 -11.90 11.96 0.35
CA VAL A 28 -11.50 10.64 -0.14
C VAL A 28 -11.26 10.66 -1.65
N LEU A 29 -12.14 11.31 -2.41
CA LEU A 29 -11.99 11.44 -3.86
C LEU A 29 -10.69 12.18 -4.22
N VAL A 30 -10.41 13.30 -3.55
CA VAL A 30 -9.16 14.06 -3.74
C VAL A 30 -7.94 13.18 -3.45
N LEU A 31 -7.97 12.41 -2.35
CA LEU A 31 -6.87 11.51 -2.01
C LEU A 31 -6.67 10.39 -3.04
N VAL A 32 -7.75 9.81 -3.56
CA VAL A 32 -7.70 8.80 -4.61
C VAL A 32 -7.14 9.39 -5.91
N VAL A 33 -7.61 10.59 -6.29
CA VAL A 33 -7.11 11.32 -7.46
C VAL A 33 -5.62 11.60 -7.29
N LEU A 34 -5.18 12.14 -6.16
CA LEU A 34 -3.76 12.39 -5.89
C LEU A 34 -2.93 11.11 -5.94
N ALA A 35 -3.41 10.02 -5.34
CA ALA A 35 -2.74 8.72 -5.36
C ALA A 35 -2.62 8.13 -6.78
N ALA A 36 -3.56 8.45 -7.68
CA ALA A 36 -3.51 8.04 -9.09
C ALA A 36 -2.63 8.98 -9.94
N LEU A 37 -2.63 10.29 -9.65
CA LEU A 37 -1.83 11.28 -10.37
C LEU A 37 -0.33 11.09 -10.16
N ILE A 38 0.10 10.69 -8.96
CA ILE A 38 1.53 10.45 -8.65
C ILE A 38 2.16 9.44 -9.62
N PRO A 39 1.63 8.21 -9.80
CA PRO A 39 2.20 7.26 -10.74
C PRO A 39 1.92 7.64 -12.20
N LEU A 40 0.77 8.26 -12.50
CA LEU A 40 0.41 8.59 -13.88
C LEU A 40 1.24 9.73 -14.46
N LEU A 41 1.50 10.77 -13.67
CA LEU A 41 2.19 11.99 -14.09
C LEU A 41 3.60 12.12 -13.50
N GLY A 42 3.99 11.25 -12.58
CA GLY A 42 5.31 11.25 -11.95
C GLY A 42 6.51 10.92 -12.86
N PRO A 43 6.38 10.13 -13.95
CA PRO A 43 7.52 9.82 -14.81
C PRO A 43 8.11 11.04 -15.51
N SER A 44 7.27 11.86 -16.15
CA SER A 44 7.71 13.02 -16.93
C SER A 44 8.53 14.06 -16.13
N PRO A 45 8.14 14.50 -14.91
CA PRO A 45 8.98 15.38 -14.10
C PRO A 45 10.20 14.67 -13.52
N ALA A 46 10.15 13.36 -13.28
CA ALA A 46 11.31 12.62 -12.80
C ALA A 46 12.43 12.54 -13.85
N LEU A 47 12.05 12.35 -15.12
CA LEU A 47 12.94 12.27 -16.28
C LEU A 47 13.42 13.65 -16.78
N HIS A 48 12.78 14.74 -16.35
CA HIS A 48 13.11 16.07 -16.84
C HIS A 48 14.56 16.46 -16.49
N GLY A 49 15.35 16.74 -17.53
CA GLY A 49 16.75 17.15 -17.39
C GLY A 49 17.71 16.03 -16.99
N THR A 50 17.31 14.75 -17.00
CA THR A 50 18.21 13.61 -16.73
C THR A 50 18.85 13.05 -18.02
N GLY A 51 18.27 13.36 -19.19
CA GLY A 51 18.68 12.79 -20.47
C GLY A 51 18.20 11.35 -20.69
N GLU A 52 17.43 10.79 -19.75
CA GLU A 52 16.83 9.45 -19.86
C GLU A 52 15.53 9.50 -20.68
N ALA A 53 15.35 8.52 -21.56
CA ALA A 53 14.14 8.43 -22.38
C ALA A 53 12.97 7.82 -21.60
N GLU A 54 11.78 8.43 -21.76
CA GLU A 54 10.53 7.84 -21.26
C GLU A 54 10.15 6.64 -22.15
N ALA A 55 9.91 5.48 -21.53
CA ALA A 55 9.39 4.34 -22.26
C ALA A 55 7.89 4.57 -22.59
N PRO A 56 7.39 4.08 -23.73
CA PRO A 56 5.96 4.20 -24.05
C PRO A 56 5.08 3.64 -22.93
N GLY A 57 4.13 4.43 -22.44
CA GLY A 57 3.15 3.99 -21.44
C GLY A 57 3.63 3.90 -19.99
N THR A 58 4.82 4.45 -19.65
CA THR A 58 5.37 4.41 -18.29
C THR A 58 4.37 4.84 -17.22
N GLY A 59 3.63 5.93 -17.43
CA GLY A 59 2.61 6.41 -16.48
C GLY A 59 1.47 5.41 -16.24
N GLY A 60 0.99 4.75 -17.29
CA GLY A 60 -0.06 3.72 -17.18
C GLY A 60 0.44 2.48 -16.43
N ILE A 61 1.65 2.02 -16.74
CA ILE A 61 2.30 0.89 -16.06
C ILE A 61 2.52 1.20 -14.57
N ALA A 62 3.02 2.41 -14.26
CA ALA A 62 3.20 2.88 -12.90
C ALA A 62 1.89 2.86 -12.11
N LEU A 63 0.79 3.31 -12.73
CA LEU A 63 -0.53 3.33 -12.10
C LEU A 63 -1.02 1.90 -11.82
N LEU A 64 -0.93 1.01 -12.79
CA LEU A 64 -1.33 -0.39 -12.62
C LEU A 64 -0.51 -1.07 -11.51
N ARG A 65 0.81 -0.82 -11.43
CA ARG A 65 1.65 -1.35 -10.34
C ARG A 65 1.26 -0.76 -8.98
N ALA A 66 0.97 0.53 -8.89
CA ALA A 66 0.50 1.14 -7.66
C ALA A 66 -0.83 0.50 -7.19
N VAL A 67 -1.77 0.27 -8.11
CA VAL A 67 -3.03 -0.44 -7.81
C VAL A 67 -2.76 -1.86 -7.36
N LEU A 68 -1.88 -2.61 -8.04
CA LEU A 68 -1.52 -3.98 -7.68
C LEU A 68 -0.95 -4.06 -6.25
N PHE A 69 -0.01 -3.18 -5.88
CA PHE A 69 0.57 -3.16 -4.54
C PHE A 69 -0.43 -2.75 -3.46
N ALA A 70 -1.33 -1.80 -3.76
CA ALA A 70 -2.41 -1.42 -2.85
C ALA A 70 -3.41 -2.56 -2.66
N ALA A 71 -3.82 -3.21 -3.76
CA ALA A 71 -4.71 -4.36 -3.78
C ALA A 71 -4.15 -5.56 -3.00
N LEU A 72 -2.85 -5.80 -3.08
CA LEU A 72 -2.15 -6.82 -2.29
C LEU A 72 -2.11 -6.47 -0.80
N SER A 73 -1.81 -5.21 -0.47
CA SER A 73 -1.64 -4.75 0.90
C SER A 73 -2.91 -4.95 1.74
N VAL A 74 -4.09 -4.66 1.18
CA VAL A 74 -5.38 -4.74 1.91
C VAL A 74 -5.61 -6.13 2.54
N PRO A 75 -5.77 -7.23 1.78
CA PRO A 75 -6.09 -8.55 2.33
C PRO A 75 -4.95 -9.10 3.20
N VAL A 76 -3.68 -8.85 2.85
CA VAL A 76 -2.52 -9.21 3.69
C VAL A 76 -2.63 -8.55 5.07
N GLY A 77 -3.00 -7.27 5.11
CA GLY A 77 -3.27 -6.52 6.33
C GLY A 77 -4.44 -7.04 7.15
N GLU A 78 -5.57 -7.35 6.51
CA GLU A 78 -6.76 -7.89 7.19
C GLU A 78 -6.42 -9.23 7.87
N LEU A 79 -5.77 -10.15 7.14
CA LEU A 79 -5.35 -11.45 7.68
C LEU A 79 -4.36 -11.32 8.84
N PHE A 80 -3.36 -10.44 8.68
CA PHE A 80 -2.32 -10.19 9.67
C PHE A 80 -2.90 -9.66 10.98
N VAL A 81 -3.70 -8.59 10.92
CA VAL A 81 -4.25 -7.96 12.12
C VAL A 81 -5.35 -8.81 12.74
N ASN A 82 -6.15 -9.53 11.95
CA ASN A 82 -7.08 -10.53 12.51
C ASN A 82 -6.35 -11.66 13.26
N ARG A 83 -5.12 -12.02 12.85
CA ARG A 83 -4.29 -12.96 13.61
C ARG A 83 -3.78 -12.35 14.91
N LEU A 84 -3.26 -11.12 14.88
CA LEU A 84 -2.84 -10.41 16.09
C LEU A 84 -4.00 -10.24 17.08
N ALA A 85 -5.16 -9.82 16.59
CA ALA A 85 -6.32 -9.57 17.43
C ALA A 85 -6.93 -10.84 18.03
N ARG A 86 -6.71 -12.02 17.43
CA ARG A 86 -7.09 -13.31 18.03
C ARG A 86 -6.16 -13.73 19.17
N SER A 87 -4.92 -13.23 19.20
CA SER A 87 -4.00 -13.48 20.30
C SER A 87 -4.24 -12.60 21.54
N LEU A 88 -5.16 -11.64 21.45
CA LEU A 88 -5.48 -10.74 22.56
C LEU A 88 -6.60 -11.33 23.44
N PRO A 89 -6.38 -11.49 24.75
CA PRO A 89 -7.43 -11.83 25.69
C PRO A 89 -8.53 -10.76 25.72
N GLY A 90 -9.80 -11.17 25.74
CA GLY A 90 -10.94 -10.24 25.83
C GLY A 90 -11.20 -9.43 24.56
N ALA A 91 -10.59 -9.80 23.43
CA ALA A 91 -10.86 -9.17 22.13
C ALA A 91 -12.35 -9.26 21.76
N PRO A 92 -13.05 -8.13 21.52
CA PRO A 92 -14.43 -8.14 21.07
C PRO A 92 -14.60 -8.93 19.76
N PRO A 93 -15.74 -9.62 19.58
CA PRO A 93 -16.02 -10.35 18.35
C PRO A 93 -16.33 -9.41 17.17
N ASP A 94 -16.68 -8.14 17.42
CA ASP A 94 -17.02 -7.17 16.36
C ASP A 94 -15.79 -6.86 15.49
N ARG A 95 -15.94 -7.00 14.17
CA ARG A 95 -14.88 -6.79 13.18
C ARG A 95 -15.32 -5.81 12.09
N PRO A 96 -14.41 -5.02 11.53
CA PRO A 96 -14.70 -4.25 10.32
C PRO A 96 -15.15 -5.17 9.19
N ARG A 97 -16.00 -4.66 8.28
CA ARG A 97 -16.37 -5.36 7.05
C ARG A 97 -15.15 -5.61 6.17
N ASP A 98 -14.95 -6.83 5.67
CA ASP A 98 -13.80 -7.15 4.84
C ASP A 98 -13.78 -6.35 3.54
N TRP A 99 -12.61 -5.81 3.19
CA TRP A 99 -12.34 -5.17 1.90
C TRP A 99 -11.58 -6.10 0.94
N SER A 100 -11.15 -7.27 1.43
CA SER A 100 -10.41 -8.28 0.67
C SER A 100 -11.01 -8.61 -0.72
N PRO A 101 -12.33 -8.86 -0.90
CA PRO A 101 -12.87 -9.18 -2.22
C PRO A 101 -12.77 -8.03 -3.23
N TYR A 102 -12.99 -6.79 -2.77
CA TYR A 102 -12.89 -5.60 -3.64
C TYR A 102 -11.45 -5.29 -4.00
N ALA A 103 -10.53 -5.45 -3.04
CA ALA A 103 -9.11 -5.31 -3.27
C ALA A 103 -8.60 -6.39 -4.25
N ALA A 104 -9.02 -7.64 -4.08
CA ALA A 104 -8.69 -8.73 -5.00
C ALA A 104 -9.21 -8.47 -6.42
N ALA A 105 -10.43 -7.93 -6.58
CA ALA A 105 -10.96 -7.54 -7.88
C ALA A 105 -10.14 -6.41 -8.53
N ALA A 106 -9.76 -5.38 -7.76
CA ALA A 106 -8.89 -4.31 -8.27
C ALA A 106 -7.50 -4.83 -8.67
N GLY A 107 -6.91 -5.73 -7.86
CA GLY A 107 -5.64 -6.38 -8.15
C GLY A 107 -5.71 -7.27 -9.38
N PHE A 108 -6.81 -8.01 -9.57
CA PHE A 108 -7.07 -8.81 -10.76
C PHE A 108 -7.11 -7.96 -12.03
N VAL A 109 -7.85 -6.84 -12.01
CA VAL A 109 -7.92 -5.92 -13.15
C VAL A 109 -6.55 -5.28 -13.43
N ALA A 110 -5.81 -4.87 -12.40
CA ALA A 110 -4.47 -4.32 -12.56
C ALA A 110 -3.48 -5.34 -13.14
N ALA A 111 -3.52 -6.59 -12.64
CA ALA A 111 -2.70 -7.68 -13.13
C ALA A 111 -3.04 -8.05 -14.58
N LEU A 112 -4.32 -8.01 -14.98
CA LEU A 112 -4.72 -8.19 -16.38
C LEU A 112 -4.18 -7.09 -17.28
N GLY A 113 -4.24 -5.83 -16.84
CA GLY A 113 -3.65 -4.71 -17.57
C GLY A 113 -2.14 -4.89 -17.74
N LEU A 114 -1.43 -5.26 -16.66
CA LEU A 114 0.01 -5.54 -16.73
C LEU A 114 0.33 -6.75 -17.62
N ALA A 115 -0.48 -7.81 -17.60
CA ALA A 115 -0.33 -8.95 -18.48
C ALA A 115 -0.54 -8.57 -19.94
N SER A 116 -1.51 -7.71 -20.26
CA SER A 116 -1.70 -7.21 -21.63
C SER A 116 -0.51 -6.41 -22.14
N VAL A 117 0.14 -5.61 -21.28
CA VAL A 117 1.38 -4.89 -21.61
C VAL A 117 2.54 -5.86 -21.89
N VAL A 118 2.65 -6.95 -21.13
CA VAL A 118 3.66 -7.99 -21.40
C VAL A 118 3.38 -8.70 -22.72
N ALA A 119 2.12 -8.98 -23.04
CA ALA A 119 1.69 -9.64 -24.28
C ALA A 119 2.01 -8.83 -25.55
N THR A 120 2.14 -7.52 -25.43
CA THR A 120 2.48 -6.57 -26.52
C THR A 120 3.96 -6.17 -26.53
N GLY A 121 4.83 -6.95 -25.89
CA GLY A 121 6.27 -6.67 -25.87
C GLY A 121 6.68 -5.50 -24.96
N ASN A 122 5.92 -5.25 -23.89
CA ASN A 122 6.06 -4.11 -22.96
C ASN A 122 5.64 -2.74 -23.53
N LEU A 123 4.78 -2.74 -24.55
CA LEU A 123 4.13 -1.53 -25.07
C LEU A 123 2.65 -1.49 -24.65
N VAL A 124 2.03 -0.32 -24.66
CA VAL A 124 0.58 -0.23 -24.41
C VAL A 124 -0.15 -0.70 -25.69
N PRO A 125 -1.06 -1.68 -25.61
CA PRO A 125 -1.82 -2.13 -26.78
C PRO A 125 -2.73 -1.03 -27.32
N ASP A 126 -2.66 -0.77 -28.62
CA ASP A 126 -3.59 0.13 -29.33
C ASP A 126 -4.86 -0.61 -29.79
N SER A 127 -4.78 -1.94 -29.98
CA SER A 127 -5.89 -2.81 -30.34
C SER A 127 -5.83 -4.17 -29.64
N VAL A 128 -6.98 -4.84 -29.53
CA VAL A 128 -7.09 -6.22 -29.02
C VAL A 128 -6.37 -7.22 -29.94
N ALA A 129 -6.22 -6.90 -31.22
CA ALA A 129 -5.52 -7.72 -32.20
C ALA A 129 -4.00 -7.77 -31.96
N ASP A 130 -3.44 -6.83 -31.20
CA ASP A 130 -2.00 -6.75 -30.91
C ASP A 130 -1.59 -7.64 -29.73
N ILE A 131 -2.56 -8.22 -29.02
CA ILE A 131 -2.34 -9.03 -27.82
C ILE A 131 -1.97 -10.46 -28.23
N ASP A 132 -0.67 -10.77 -28.19
CA ASP A 132 -0.20 -12.15 -28.34
C ASP A 132 -0.39 -12.95 -27.05
N VAL A 133 -1.58 -13.54 -26.92
CA VAL A 133 -1.91 -14.43 -25.81
C VAL A 133 -1.01 -15.67 -25.80
N GLY A 134 -0.53 -16.13 -26.96
CA GLY A 134 0.40 -17.25 -27.07
C GLY A 134 1.74 -16.94 -26.41
N GLY A 135 2.31 -15.76 -26.71
CA GLY A 135 3.56 -15.26 -26.14
C GLY A 135 3.56 -15.12 -24.61
N LEU A 136 2.39 -14.95 -23.99
CA LEU A 136 2.27 -14.97 -22.52
C LEU A 136 2.60 -16.34 -21.91
N TYR A 137 2.22 -17.44 -22.58
CA TYR A 137 2.49 -18.79 -22.10
C TYR A 137 3.89 -19.28 -22.45
N GLU A 138 4.55 -18.64 -23.41
CA GLU A 138 5.91 -19.01 -23.81
C GLU A 138 6.96 -18.29 -22.95
N SER A 139 6.73 -17.00 -22.67
CA SER A 139 7.67 -16.17 -21.91
C SER A 139 7.61 -16.39 -20.40
N ARG A 140 8.75 -16.24 -19.71
CA ARG A 140 8.83 -16.28 -18.25
C ARG A 140 7.98 -15.18 -17.62
N ASP A 141 8.09 -13.96 -18.14
CA ASP A 141 7.40 -12.81 -17.57
C ASP A 141 5.88 -12.87 -17.81
N GLY A 142 5.45 -13.44 -18.95
CA GLY A 142 4.05 -13.75 -19.20
C GLY A 142 3.48 -14.79 -18.24
N LYS A 143 4.22 -15.88 -17.97
CA LYS A 143 3.82 -16.89 -16.96
C LYS A 143 3.69 -16.29 -15.56
N LEU A 144 4.62 -15.40 -15.16
CA LEU A 144 4.57 -14.73 -13.87
C LEU A 144 3.40 -13.74 -13.80
N ALA A 145 3.13 -12.98 -14.87
CA ALA A 145 1.95 -12.10 -14.95
C ALA A 145 0.63 -12.89 -14.86
N LEU A 146 0.54 -14.04 -15.54
CA LEU A 146 -0.61 -14.94 -15.43
C LEU A 146 -0.75 -15.50 -14.01
N LEU A 147 0.35 -15.80 -13.32
CA LEU A 147 0.33 -16.23 -11.93
C LEU A 147 -0.21 -15.13 -11.01
N GLU A 148 0.14 -13.86 -11.24
CA GLU A 148 -0.43 -12.72 -10.50
C GLU A 148 -1.94 -12.58 -10.74
N VAL A 149 -2.39 -12.66 -12.01
CA VAL A 149 -3.82 -12.62 -12.39
C VAL A 149 -4.60 -13.72 -11.68
N ASN A 150 -4.15 -14.97 -11.79
CA ASN A 150 -4.82 -16.12 -11.16
C ASN A 150 -4.74 -16.05 -9.63
N GLY A 151 -3.64 -15.54 -9.09
CA GLY A 151 -3.46 -15.31 -7.65
C GLY A 151 -4.50 -14.35 -7.09
N PHE A 152 -4.71 -13.18 -7.71
CA PHE A 152 -5.75 -12.26 -7.24
C PHE A 152 -7.16 -12.81 -7.37
N LEU A 153 -7.47 -13.51 -8.48
CA LEU A 153 -8.76 -14.18 -8.65
C LEU A 153 -9.01 -15.21 -7.53
N ALA A 154 -8.04 -16.10 -7.30
CA ALA A 154 -8.11 -17.11 -6.25
C ALA A 154 -8.21 -16.49 -4.86
N ALA A 155 -7.50 -15.39 -4.59
CA ALA A 155 -7.61 -14.65 -3.33
C ALA A 155 -9.02 -14.09 -3.13
N GLY A 156 -9.64 -13.51 -4.16
CA GLY A 156 -11.03 -13.02 -4.09
C GLY A 156 -12.05 -14.13 -3.84
N LEU A 157 -11.88 -15.29 -4.47
CA LEU A 157 -12.72 -16.47 -4.24
C LEU A 157 -12.51 -17.02 -2.81
N CYS A 158 -11.28 -17.09 -2.33
CA CYS A 158 -11.00 -17.48 -0.95
C CYS A 158 -11.62 -16.49 0.05
N ALA A 159 -11.57 -15.18 -0.21
CA ALA A 159 -12.13 -14.14 0.64
C ALA A 159 -13.65 -14.24 0.82
N THR A 160 -14.36 -14.73 -0.21
CA THR A 160 -15.81 -14.93 -0.18
C THR A 160 -16.22 -16.34 0.29
N SER A 161 -15.26 -17.22 0.51
CA SER A 161 -15.49 -18.60 0.95
C SER A 161 -15.70 -18.72 2.46
N ARG A 162 -16.06 -19.93 2.93
CA ARG A 162 -16.13 -20.26 4.36
C ARG A 162 -14.77 -20.29 5.07
N ARG A 163 -13.65 -20.23 4.33
CA ARG A 163 -12.28 -20.33 4.86
C ARG A 163 -11.40 -19.19 4.33
N PRO A 164 -11.66 -17.94 4.73
CA PRO A 164 -10.93 -16.76 4.22
C PRO A 164 -9.42 -16.80 4.50
N GLY A 165 -8.97 -17.58 5.49
CA GLY A 165 -7.55 -17.79 5.76
C GLY A 165 -6.77 -18.47 4.63
N LEU A 166 -7.45 -19.17 3.70
CA LEU A 166 -6.80 -19.80 2.55
C LEU A 166 -6.19 -18.78 1.57
N GLN A 167 -6.59 -17.51 1.67
CA GLN A 167 -6.01 -16.40 0.89
C GLN A 167 -4.48 -16.28 1.03
N ILE A 168 -3.87 -16.79 2.11
CA ILE A 168 -2.41 -16.74 2.30
C ILE A 168 -1.67 -17.38 1.13
N LEU A 169 -2.19 -18.48 0.58
CA LEU A 169 -1.55 -19.20 -0.51
C LEU A 169 -1.52 -18.39 -1.82
N PRO A 170 -2.66 -17.93 -2.37
CA PRO A 170 -2.64 -17.13 -3.60
C PRO A 170 -1.95 -15.77 -3.41
N LEU A 171 -2.09 -15.10 -2.26
CA LEU A 171 -1.39 -13.83 -2.01
C LEU A 171 0.13 -14.03 -1.92
N GLY A 172 0.57 -15.13 -1.31
CA GLY A 172 1.99 -15.52 -1.30
C GLY A 172 2.51 -15.79 -2.71
N ALA A 173 1.72 -16.45 -3.56
CA ALA A 173 2.08 -16.68 -4.96
C ALA A 173 2.23 -15.36 -5.73
N VAL A 174 1.33 -14.38 -5.54
CA VAL A 174 1.45 -13.04 -6.14
C VAL A 174 2.75 -12.36 -5.70
N ILE A 175 3.09 -12.41 -4.41
CA ILE A 175 4.32 -11.79 -3.88
C ILE A 175 5.58 -12.43 -4.49
N VAL A 176 5.60 -13.76 -4.60
CA VAL A 176 6.71 -14.49 -5.23
C VAL A 176 6.79 -14.16 -6.72
N ALA A 177 5.65 -14.11 -7.42
CA ALA A 177 5.59 -13.80 -8.84
C ALA A 177 6.17 -12.41 -9.12
N GLU A 178 5.71 -11.40 -8.39
CA GLU A 178 6.20 -10.01 -8.53
C GLU A 178 7.69 -9.91 -8.17
N ALA A 179 8.14 -10.60 -7.12
CA ALA A 179 9.54 -10.60 -6.72
C ALA A 179 10.47 -11.16 -7.82
N LEU A 180 10.04 -12.25 -8.48
CA LEU A 180 10.76 -12.85 -9.60
C LEU A 180 10.65 -12.01 -10.88
N ARG A 181 9.53 -11.33 -11.11
CA ARG A 181 9.29 -10.49 -12.28
C ARG A 181 10.06 -9.17 -12.21
N ALA A 182 10.29 -8.65 -11.01
CA ALA A 182 11.08 -7.43 -10.79
C ALA A 182 12.58 -7.60 -11.11
N HIS A 183 13.07 -8.83 -11.22
CA HIS A 183 14.48 -9.14 -11.47
C HIS A 183 14.62 -10.20 -12.58
N PRO A 184 14.70 -9.77 -13.85
CA PRO A 184 14.94 -10.65 -14.98
C PRO A 184 16.24 -11.44 -14.82
N THR A 185 16.32 -12.64 -15.40
CA THR A 185 17.50 -13.51 -15.31
C THR A 185 18.75 -12.92 -15.96
N THR A 186 18.60 -11.84 -16.72
CA THR A 186 19.68 -11.09 -17.36
C THR A 186 20.29 -10.02 -16.43
N GLU A 187 19.65 -9.68 -15.31
CA GLU A 187 20.20 -8.75 -14.31
C GLU A 187 21.38 -9.39 -13.55
N TYR A 188 22.33 -8.56 -13.10
CA TYR A 188 23.37 -9.02 -12.18
C TYR A 188 22.78 -9.42 -10.82
N SER A 189 23.02 -10.68 -10.41
CA SER A 189 22.54 -11.27 -9.16
C SER A 189 21.00 -11.23 -8.99
N PRO A 190 20.25 -11.85 -9.90
CA PRO A 190 18.79 -11.72 -9.96
C PRO A 190 18.09 -12.40 -8.78
N LEU A 191 18.68 -13.46 -8.23
CA LEU A 191 18.15 -14.17 -7.06
C LEU A 191 18.24 -13.32 -5.78
N ILE A 192 19.34 -12.56 -5.61
CA ILE A 192 19.47 -11.65 -4.47
C ILE A 192 18.46 -10.51 -4.61
N GLY A 193 18.32 -9.95 -5.82
CA GLY A 193 17.28 -8.95 -6.11
C GLY A 193 15.88 -9.46 -5.78
N SER A 194 15.54 -10.65 -6.28
CA SER A 194 14.25 -11.30 -6.01
C SER A 194 14.01 -11.54 -4.53
N GLY A 195 15.02 -12.04 -3.80
CA GLY A 195 14.93 -12.24 -2.35
C GLY A 195 14.71 -10.94 -1.58
N LEU A 196 15.43 -9.87 -1.95
CA LEU A 196 15.23 -8.55 -1.34
C LEU A 196 13.83 -8.01 -1.62
N THR A 197 13.34 -8.11 -2.86
CA THR A 197 11.99 -7.67 -3.24
C THR A 197 10.91 -8.49 -2.55
N LEU A 198 11.08 -9.80 -2.42
CA LEU A 198 10.16 -10.68 -1.70
C LEU A 198 9.98 -10.22 -0.26
N VAL A 199 11.09 -10.01 0.46
CA VAL A 199 11.06 -9.55 1.86
C VAL A 199 10.50 -8.13 1.94
N HIS A 200 10.96 -7.22 1.08
CA HIS A 200 10.51 -5.83 1.07
C HIS A 200 9.01 -5.71 0.82
N LEU A 201 8.49 -6.37 -0.21
CA LEU A 201 7.08 -6.33 -0.59
C LEU A 201 6.19 -6.99 0.48
N THR A 202 6.64 -8.12 1.05
CA THR A 202 5.91 -8.77 2.16
C THR A 202 5.82 -7.84 3.36
N CYS A 203 6.95 -7.27 3.80
CA CYS A 203 6.98 -6.40 4.96
C CYS A 203 6.19 -5.09 4.72
N ALA A 204 6.32 -4.51 3.52
CA ALA A 204 5.55 -3.32 3.14
C ALA A 204 4.04 -3.61 3.12
N SER A 205 3.61 -4.74 2.56
CA SER A 205 2.20 -5.13 2.52
C SER A 205 1.61 -5.35 3.91
N LEU A 206 2.35 -6.05 4.79
CA LEU A 206 1.97 -6.25 6.20
C LEU A 206 1.89 -4.92 6.96
N TRP A 207 2.82 -4.00 6.71
CA TRP A 207 2.86 -2.70 7.38
C TRP A 207 1.74 -1.77 6.90
N VAL A 208 1.59 -1.59 5.59
CA VAL A 208 0.57 -0.70 5.01
C VAL A 208 -0.84 -1.22 5.28
N GLY A 209 -1.09 -2.48 4.91
CA GLY A 209 -2.39 -3.11 5.12
C GLY A 209 -2.72 -3.27 6.61
N GLY A 210 -1.71 -3.63 7.41
CA GLY A 210 -1.88 -3.82 8.84
C GLY A 210 -2.28 -2.52 9.54
N LEU A 211 -1.65 -1.38 9.22
CA LEU A 211 -2.06 -0.11 9.82
C LEU A 211 -3.50 0.24 9.43
N LEU A 212 -3.83 0.12 8.14
CA LEU A 212 -5.17 0.42 7.64
C LEU A 212 -6.23 -0.39 8.39
N TYR A 213 -6.05 -1.70 8.50
CA TYR A 213 -7.03 -2.57 9.13
C TYR A 213 -7.03 -2.44 10.67
N ALA A 214 -5.88 -2.22 11.31
CA ALA A 214 -5.80 -1.94 12.74
C ALA A 214 -6.59 -0.68 13.10
N LEU A 215 -6.43 0.41 12.34
CA LEU A 215 -7.19 1.65 12.56
C LEU A 215 -8.70 1.48 12.35
N ARG A 216 -9.11 0.65 11.38
CA ARG A 216 -10.52 0.30 11.17
C ARG A 216 -11.08 -0.52 12.35
N THR A 217 -10.29 -1.44 12.88
CA THR A 217 -10.64 -2.24 14.06
C THR A 217 -10.76 -1.37 15.31
N LEU A 218 -9.82 -0.45 15.55
CA LEU A 218 -9.86 0.49 16.66
C LEU A 218 -11.13 1.37 16.67
N ARG A 219 -11.67 1.71 15.49
CA ARG A 219 -12.94 2.45 15.41
C ARG A 219 -14.14 1.66 15.90
N ARG A 220 -14.11 0.33 15.76
CA ARG A 220 -15.16 -0.58 16.26
C ARG A 220 -14.97 -0.88 17.74
N TRP A 221 -13.72 -0.98 18.17
CA TRP A 221 -13.33 -1.32 19.54
C TRP A 221 -13.20 -0.10 20.46
N ARG A 222 -13.84 1.02 20.12
CA ARG A 222 -13.81 2.25 20.92
C ARG A 222 -14.38 1.98 22.31
N GLY A 223 -13.63 2.37 23.35
CA GLY A 223 -14.02 2.15 24.75
C GLY A 223 -13.73 0.75 25.28
N THR A 224 -12.99 -0.08 24.54
CA THR A 224 -12.53 -1.39 25.03
C THR A 224 -11.02 -1.38 25.29
N GLU A 225 -10.59 -2.04 26.35
CA GLU A 225 -9.16 -2.22 26.71
C GLU A 225 -8.36 -2.98 25.64
N ALA A 226 -9.04 -3.80 24.83
CA ALA A 226 -8.43 -4.54 23.72
C ALA A 226 -7.91 -3.63 22.59
N GLY A 227 -8.44 -2.40 22.47
CA GLY A 227 -8.02 -1.43 21.45
C GLY A 227 -6.57 -0.98 21.63
N PRO A 228 -6.22 -0.33 22.74
CA PRO A 228 -4.83 0.05 23.04
C PRO A 228 -3.85 -1.13 22.99
N ALA A 229 -4.26 -2.31 23.48
CA ALA A 229 -3.44 -3.52 23.42
C ALA A 229 -3.13 -3.95 21.97
N LEU A 230 -4.12 -3.92 21.07
CA LEU A 230 -3.92 -4.20 19.64
C LEU A 230 -2.97 -3.20 18.99
N LEU A 231 -3.15 -1.90 19.29
CA LEU A 231 -2.29 -0.86 18.75
C LEU A 231 -0.84 -1.01 19.23
N GLY A 232 -0.64 -1.34 20.51
CA GLY A 232 0.69 -1.59 21.07
C GLY A 232 1.38 -2.81 20.46
N LEU A 233 0.65 -3.91 20.28
CA LEU A 233 1.16 -5.12 19.63
C LEU A 233 1.51 -4.85 18.16
N TYR A 234 0.61 -4.20 17.42
CA TYR A 234 0.85 -3.80 16.05
C TYR A 234 2.07 -2.87 15.94
N ALA A 235 2.21 -1.89 16.82
CA ALA A 235 3.33 -0.94 16.79
C ALA A 235 4.70 -1.63 16.98
N ARG A 236 4.78 -2.65 17.85
CA ARG A 236 6.02 -3.44 18.03
C ARG A 236 6.39 -4.18 16.75
N VAL A 237 5.42 -4.84 16.12
CA VAL A 237 5.65 -5.54 14.85
C VAL A 237 5.97 -4.55 13.73
N ALA A 238 5.27 -3.43 13.66
CA ALA A 238 5.52 -2.37 12.68
C ALA A 238 6.93 -1.79 12.76
N ALA A 239 7.54 -1.72 13.95
CA ALA A 239 8.94 -1.31 14.09
C ALA A 239 9.91 -2.31 13.43
N VAL A 240 9.66 -3.62 13.60
CA VAL A 240 10.46 -4.68 12.94
C VAL A 240 10.24 -4.66 11.43
N LEU A 241 8.99 -4.51 10.99
CA LEU A 241 8.66 -4.40 9.56
C LEU A 241 9.36 -3.19 8.92
N LEU A 242 9.35 -2.03 9.60
CA LEU A 242 10.03 -0.82 9.12
C LEU A 242 11.55 -1.02 9.03
N ALA A 243 12.16 -1.69 10.01
CA ALA A 243 13.59 -2.01 9.98
C ALA A 243 13.91 -2.93 8.79
N ALA A 244 13.10 -3.97 8.55
CA ALA A 244 13.28 -4.88 7.42
C ALA A 244 13.09 -4.18 6.05
N VAL A 245 12.06 -3.33 5.92
CA VAL A 245 11.82 -2.52 4.71
C VAL A 245 12.98 -1.57 4.46
N THR A 246 13.51 -0.92 5.51
CA THR A 246 14.67 -0.03 5.41
C THR A 246 15.92 -0.80 4.98
N ALA A 247 16.22 -1.92 5.65
CA ALA A 247 17.39 -2.74 5.34
C ALA A 247 17.35 -3.27 3.91
N THR A 248 16.22 -3.87 3.49
CA THR A 248 16.05 -4.35 2.13
C THR A 248 16.10 -3.24 1.09
N GLY A 249 15.55 -2.06 1.41
CA GLY A 249 15.65 -0.86 0.58
C GLY A 249 17.09 -0.41 0.40
N VAL A 250 17.86 -0.28 1.48
CA VAL A 250 19.28 0.09 1.45
C VAL A 250 20.10 -0.94 0.65
N CYS A 251 19.92 -2.23 0.92
CA CYS A 251 20.60 -3.29 0.17
C CYS A 251 20.24 -3.25 -1.32
N SER A 252 18.98 -3.01 -1.67
CA SER A 252 18.56 -2.91 -3.07
C SER A 252 19.11 -1.66 -3.75
N SER A 253 19.18 -0.53 -3.04
CA SER A 253 19.79 0.70 -3.55
C SER A 253 21.28 0.52 -3.77
N LEU A 254 22.03 -0.02 -2.81
CA LEU A 254 23.46 -0.28 -2.95
C LEU A 254 23.79 -1.28 -4.07
N ARG A 255 22.90 -2.25 -4.32
CA ARG A 255 23.05 -3.19 -5.44
C ARG A 255 22.93 -2.49 -6.79
N ARG A 256 22.02 -1.51 -6.90
CA ARG A 256 21.74 -0.76 -8.15
C ARG A 256 22.70 0.43 -8.33
N MET A 257 23.02 1.13 -7.25
CA MET A 257 23.86 2.33 -7.17
C MET A 257 24.98 2.10 -6.14
N PRO A 258 26.19 1.71 -6.55
CA PRO A 258 27.32 1.52 -5.63
C PRO A 258 27.63 2.78 -4.82
N ALA A 259 28.14 2.62 -3.59
CA ALA A 259 28.34 3.73 -2.66
C ALA A 259 29.25 4.86 -3.20
N GLY A 260 30.17 4.55 -4.12
CA GLY A 260 31.05 5.54 -4.75
C GLY A 260 30.37 6.45 -5.76
N THR A 261 29.23 6.05 -6.34
CA THR A 261 28.48 6.82 -7.34
C THR A 261 27.09 7.22 -6.86
N ILE A 262 26.75 6.89 -5.60
CA ILE A 262 25.39 7.02 -5.10
C ILE A 262 24.93 8.47 -5.04
N LEU A 263 25.80 9.42 -4.70
CA LEU A 263 25.44 10.83 -4.58
C LEU A 263 25.04 11.42 -5.93
N ASP A 264 25.88 11.21 -6.95
CA ASP A 264 25.64 11.69 -8.30
C ASP A 264 24.40 11.00 -8.90
N GLN A 265 24.30 9.68 -8.77
CA GLN A 265 23.16 8.95 -9.32
C GLN A 265 21.84 9.29 -8.61
N LEU A 266 21.86 9.68 -7.34
CA LEU A 266 20.65 10.05 -6.60
C LEU A 266 20.04 11.36 -7.10
N THR A 267 20.86 12.30 -7.59
CA THR A 267 20.39 13.60 -8.09
C THR A 267 20.27 13.66 -9.60
N ASP A 268 21.04 12.86 -10.33
CA ASP A 268 21.19 13.01 -11.77
C ASP A 268 20.33 12.01 -12.55
N THR A 269 19.83 10.96 -11.90
CA THR A 269 18.92 9.97 -12.51
C THR A 269 17.48 10.14 -12.01
N ALA A 270 16.50 9.82 -12.87
CA ALA A 270 15.09 9.85 -12.51
C ALA A 270 14.79 8.85 -11.39
N TYR A 271 15.39 7.65 -11.47
CA TYR A 271 15.29 6.64 -10.41
C TYR A 271 15.81 7.17 -9.08
N GLY A 272 16.97 7.83 -9.08
CA GLY A 272 17.59 8.39 -7.88
C GLY A 272 16.70 9.42 -7.20
N ARG A 273 16.15 10.36 -7.97
CA ARG A 273 15.26 11.42 -7.47
C ARG A 273 14.00 10.84 -6.83
N VAL A 274 13.37 9.87 -7.49
CA VAL A 274 12.15 9.22 -6.95
C VAL A 274 12.47 8.34 -5.75
N LEU A 275 13.63 7.67 -5.74
CA LEU A 275 14.11 6.94 -4.58
C LEU A 275 14.31 7.86 -3.37
N LEU A 276 14.95 9.03 -3.56
CA LEU A 276 15.13 10.02 -2.51
C LEU A 276 13.78 10.53 -1.97
N ALA A 277 12.84 10.85 -2.86
CA ALA A 277 11.49 11.23 -2.46
C ALA A 277 10.79 10.14 -1.64
N LYS A 278 10.93 8.86 -2.03
CA LYS A 278 10.41 7.71 -1.28
C LYS A 278 11.03 7.61 0.11
N VAL A 279 12.36 7.79 0.23
CA VAL A 279 13.07 7.75 1.52
C VAL A 279 12.59 8.87 2.45
N ILE A 280 12.50 10.10 1.96
CA ILE A 280 12.00 11.25 2.73
C ILE A 280 10.58 10.99 3.22
N LEU A 281 9.71 10.46 2.35
CA LEU A 281 8.34 10.15 2.71
C LEU A 281 8.24 9.05 3.79
N VAL A 282 9.03 7.98 3.68
CA VAL A 282 9.09 6.92 4.70
C VAL A 282 9.61 7.48 6.03
N ALA A 283 10.62 8.35 6.01
CA ALA A 283 11.12 9.03 7.19
C ALA A 283 10.06 9.91 7.86
N ALA A 284 9.29 10.67 7.06
CA ALA A 284 8.17 11.47 7.56
C ALA A 284 7.08 10.60 8.21
N VAL A 285 6.72 9.47 7.60
CA VAL A 285 5.78 8.50 8.20
C VAL A 285 6.31 7.96 9.53
N ALA A 286 7.58 7.57 9.58
CA ALA A 286 8.22 7.07 10.80
C ALA A 286 8.23 8.13 11.91
N ALA A 287 8.52 9.39 11.56
CA ALA A 287 8.50 10.52 12.48
C ALA A 287 7.09 10.81 13.01
N LEU A 288 6.07 10.82 12.14
CA LEU A 288 4.67 10.97 12.53
C LEU A 288 4.24 9.87 13.50
N ALA A 289 4.56 8.61 13.18
CA ALA A 289 4.25 7.48 14.04
C ALA A 289 4.97 7.55 15.39
N LEU A 290 6.24 7.99 15.41
CA LEU A 290 6.99 8.22 16.65
C LEU A 290 6.38 9.36 17.47
N TRP A 291 6.04 10.47 16.83
CA TRP A 291 5.43 11.61 17.48
C TRP A 291 4.05 11.28 18.07
N ALA A 292 3.22 10.54 17.34
CA ALA A 292 1.95 10.02 17.82
C ALA A 292 2.15 9.14 19.07
N ARG A 293 3.17 8.29 19.08
CA ARG A 293 3.52 7.44 20.24
C ARG A 293 3.99 8.23 21.46
N VAL A 294 4.89 9.20 21.27
CA VAL A 294 5.37 10.08 22.36
C VAL A 294 4.23 10.91 22.93
N ARG A 295 3.29 11.35 22.09
CA ARG A 295 2.11 12.08 22.54
C ARG A 295 1.14 11.18 23.31
N LEU A 296 0.92 9.95 22.84
CA LEU A 296 0.07 8.96 23.51
C LEU A 296 0.61 8.53 24.87
N SER A 297 1.93 8.38 25.02
CA SER A 297 2.55 8.05 26.32
C SER A 297 2.52 9.20 27.33
N ARG A 298 2.28 10.44 26.88
CA ARG A 298 2.21 11.64 27.70
C ARG A 298 0.78 12.14 27.95
N ALA A 299 -0.23 11.56 27.31
CA ALA A 299 -1.62 12.00 27.41
C ALA A 299 -2.39 11.22 28.49
N ALA A 300 -3.16 11.93 29.31
CA ALA A 300 -4.01 11.33 30.34
C ALA A 300 -5.27 10.62 29.79
N ASP A 301 -5.68 10.93 28.54
CA ASP A 301 -6.81 10.27 27.85
C ASP A 301 -6.39 9.81 26.43
N PRO A 302 -6.17 8.50 26.22
CA PRO A 302 -5.67 7.93 24.96
C PRO A 302 -6.62 8.11 23.75
N LEU A 303 -7.90 8.42 23.96
CA LEU A 303 -8.91 8.40 22.89
C LEU A 303 -9.05 9.73 22.12
N THR A 304 -8.50 10.83 22.63
CA THR A 304 -8.49 12.13 21.94
C THR A 304 -7.43 12.25 20.84
N ALA A 305 -6.50 11.28 20.74
CA ALA A 305 -5.37 11.27 19.81
C ALA A 305 -5.65 10.63 18.43
N CYS A 306 -6.92 10.55 17.99
CA CYS A 306 -7.31 10.00 16.67
C CYS A 306 -7.01 10.86 15.40
N PRO A 307 -6.75 12.18 15.43
CA PRO A 307 -6.42 12.95 14.22
C PRO A 307 -5.15 12.50 13.46
N PRO A 308 -3.99 12.21 14.09
CA PRO A 308 -2.75 11.84 13.39
C PRO A 308 -2.85 10.55 12.57
N ALA A 309 -3.72 9.61 12.96
CA ALA A 309 -3.89 8.34 12.27
C ALA A 309 -4.42 8.45 10.83
N ARG A 310 -5.11 9.55 10.46
CA ARG A 310 -5.56 9.76 9.07
C ARG A 310 -4.41 10.21 8.18
N ALA A 311 -3.53 11.06 8.69
CA ALA A 311 -2.33 11.50 7.98
C ALA A 311 -1.42 10.29 7.71
N GLU A 312 -1.28 9.37 8.67
CA GLU A 312 -0.49 8.15 8.49
C GLU A 312 -1.00 7.28 7.32
N VAL A 313 -2.32 7.04 7.23
CA VAL A 313 -2.90 6.26 6.12
C VAL A 313 -2.71 6.95 4.77
N VAL A 314 -2.89 8.27 4.73
CA VAL A 314 -2.67 9.04 3.50
C VAL A 314 -1.21 8.94 3.07
N SER A 315 -0.27 9.17 3.98
CA SER A 315 1.16 9.10 3.68
C SER A 315 1.57 7.69 3.24
N LEU A 316 1.02 6.62 3.84
CA LEU A 316 1.27 5.26 3.36
C LEU A 316 0.68 5.00 1.97
N GLY A 317 -0.50 5.55 1.67
CA GLY A 317 -1.05 5.52 0.31
C GLY A 317 -0.12 6.19 -0.70
N VAL A 318 0.46 7.34 -0.34
CA VAL A 318 1.48 8.02 -1.15
C VAL A 318 2.74 7.15 -1.29
N VAL A 319 3.20 6.47 -0.23
CA VAL A 319 4.38 5.56 -0.30
C VAL A 319 4.13 4.43 -1.30
N VAL A 320 2.91 3.86 -1.33
CA VAL A 320 2.54 2.81 -2.29
C VAL A 320 2.51 3.37 -3.71
N ALA A 321 1.91 4.55 -3.91
CA ALA A 321 1.86 5.22 -5.21
C ALA A 321 3.27 5.52 -5.77
N VAL A 322 4.16 6.09 -4.93
CA VAL A 322 5.57 6.35 -5.27
C VAL A 322 6.34 5.04 -5.52
N SER A 323 5.99 3.96 -4.82
CA SER A 323 6.62 2.64 -5.07
C SER A 323 6.22 2.07 -6.43
N GLY A 324 4.96 2.20 -6.84
CA GLY A 324 4.50 1.84 -8.19
C GLY A 324 5.22 2.66 -9.28
N LEU A 325 5.36 3.96 -9.06
CA LEU A 325 6.13 4.84 -9.93
C LEU A 325 7.59 4.39 -10.07
N LEU A 326 8.28 4.17 -8.95
CA LEU A 326 9.69 3.76 -8.95
C LEU A 326 9.93 2.46 -9.72
N THR A 327 8.97 1.52 -9.70
CA THR A 327 9.06 0.25 -10.43
C THR A 327 8.85 0.36 -11.94
N ALA A 328 8.35 1.49 -12.43
CA ALA A 328 8.16 1.74 -13.86
C ALA A 328 9.29 2.58 -14.47
N LEU A 329 10.17 3.17 -13.65
CA LEU A 329 11.27 4.02 -14.12
C LEU A 329 12.48 3.20 -14.58
N PRO A 330 13.31 3.76 -15.49
CA PRO A 330 14.56 3.14 -15.90
C PRO A 330 15.46 2.88 -14.70
N VAL A 331 16.17 1.75 -14.70
CA VAL A 331 17.22 1.50 -13.70
C VAL A 331 18.43 2.39 -14.04
N PRO A 332 19.09 3.01 -13.05
CA PRO A 332 20.31 3.79 -13.29
C PRO A 332 21.35 2.95 -14.04
N ILE A 333 21.75 3.40 -15.23
CA ILE A 333 22.73 2.71 -16.07
C ILE A 333 24.13 3.14 -15.64
N ARG A 334 25.05 2.16 -15.57
CA ARG A 334 26.47 2.40 -15.33
C ARG A 334 27.12 2.88 -16.63
N TRP A 335 27.73 4.05 -16.61
CA TRP A 335 28.86 4.36 -17.50
C TRP A 335 30.11 4.34 -16.63
#